data_AF-A0A368R6M9-F1
#
_entry.id   AF-A0A368R6M9-F1
#
_cell.length_a   1.000
_cell.length_b   1.000
_cell.length_c   1.000
_cell.angle_alpha   90.00
_cell.angle_beta   90.00
_cell.angle_gamma   90.00
#
_symmetry.space_group_name_H-M   'P 1'
#
loop_
_entity.id
_entity.type
_entity.pdbx_description
1 polymer ?
#
loop_
_entity_poly.entity_id
_entity_poly.type
_entity_poly.pdbx_seq_one_letter_code
_entity_poly.pdbx_strand_id
1 'polypeptide(L)'
;MAGDGTSTNFWTNHWLHGRAVMELAPNLTVLVSKRTLNRITVQEALTDRMWVSDIRGALFIFALVEYLELWETLDVTQLQHDTPDQYFGNKRLLTTANLFH
;
A
#
# COMPACT_ATOMS: atom_id res chain seq x y z
N MET A 1 -11.40 0.38 0.43
CA MET A 1 -10.72 1.69 0.40
C MET A 1 -10.05 1.83 1.75
N ALA A 2 -8.84 2.40 1.83
CA ALA A 2 -8.22 2.64 3.13
C ALA A 2 -9.09 3.66 3.90
N GLY A 3 -9.47 3.31 5.12
CA GLY A 3 -10.10 4.21 6.07
C GLY A 3 -8.99 4.96 6.80
N ASP A 4 -8.71 4.55 8.03
CA ASP A 4 -7.60 5.03 8.85
C ASP A 4 -6.23 4.52 8.38
N GLY A 5 -6.20 3.54 7.47
CA GLY A 5 -5.00 3.00 6.85
C GLY A 5 -4.12 2.15 7.77
N THR A 6 -4.58 1.83 8.99
CA THR A 6 -3.80 1.13 10.03
C THR A 6 -3.59 -0.36 9.73
N SER A 7 -4.45 -0.95 8.89
CA SER A 7 -4.49 -2.39 8.65
C SER A 7 -4.38 -2.77 7.17
N THR A 8 -4.34 -1.77 6.29
CA THR A 8 -4.18 -1.92 4.85
C THR A 8 -2.70 -1.77 4.48
N ASN A 9 -2.15 -2.74 3.73
CA ASN A 9 -0.77 -2.65 3.26
C ASN A 9 -0.64 -1.60 2.15
N PHE A 10 0.37 -0.74 2.23
CA PHE A 10 0.60 0.35 1.27
C PHE A 10 1.02 -0.14 -0.11
N TRP A 11 1.88 -1.14 -0.21
CA TRP A 11 2.47 -1.56 -1.47
C TRP A 11 1.59 -2.54 -2.25
N THR A 12 0.98 -3.50 -1.55
CA THR A 12 0.38 -4.70 -2.16
C THR A 12 -1.15 -4.71 -2.20
N ASN A 13 -1.83 -3.91 -1.37
CA ASN A 13 -3.30 -3.91 -1.34
C ASN A 13 -3.88 -2.91 -2.33
N HIS A 14 -5.09 -3.19 -2.83
CA HIS A 14 -5.84 -2.35 -3.77
C HIS A 14 -6.50 -1.13 -3.11
N TRP A 15 -5.71 -0.28 -2.48
CA TRP A 15 -6.21 0.83 -1.65
C TRP A 15 -6.20 2.17 -2.38
N LEU A 16 -5.30 2.37 -3.34
CA LEU A 16 -5.14 3.62 -4.07
C LEU A 16 -5.94 3.57 -5.37
N HIS A 17 -7.10 4.23 -5.38
CA HIS A 17 -8.04 4.18 -6.51
C HIS A 17 -8.43 2.76 -6.96
N GLY A 18 -8.46 1.81 -6.01
CA GLY A 18 -8.75 0.40 -6.29
C GLY A 18 -7.60 -0.37 -6.94
N ARG A 19 -6.38 0.19 -6.99
CA ARG A 19 -5.15 -0.49 -7.45
C ARG A 19 -4.10 -0.56 -6.35
N ALA A 20 -3.22 -1.55 -6.45
CA ALA A 20 -2.06 -1.63 -5.57
C ALA A 20 -0.95 -0.70 -6.07
N VAL A 21 -0.14 -0.13 -5.17
CA VAL A 21 0.97 0.73 -5.57
C VAL A 21 1.96 -0.03 -6.45
N MET A 22 2.19 -1.32 -6.20
CA MET A 22 3.04 -2.16 -7.06
C MET A 22 2.49 -2.39 -8.48
N GLU A 23 1.19 -2.24 -8.70
CA GLU A 23 0.59 -2.28 -10.03
C GLU A 23 0.72 -0.94 -10.75
N LEU A 24 0.75 0.16 -9.99
CA LEU A 24 0.89 1.53 -10.49
C LEU A 24 2.35 1.88 -10.80
N ALA A 25 3.27 1.44 -9.95
CA ALA A 25 4.69 1.79 -9.96
C ALA A 25 5.60 0.54 -9.92
N PRO A 26 5.51 -0.37 -10.90
CA PRO A 26 6.25 -1.63 -10.89
C PRO A 26 7.78 -1.44 -10.92
N ASN A 27 8.31 -0.43 -11.60
CA ASN A 27 9.75 -0.17 -11.65
C ASN A 27 10.29 0.39 -10.32
N LEU A 28 9.49 1.22 -9.65
CA LEU A 28 9.82 1.78 -8.35
C LEU A 28 9.79 0.73 -7.25
N THR A 29 8.80 -0.17 -7.27
CA THR A 29 8.66 -1.20 -6.23
C THR A 29 9.78 -2.23 -6.20
N VAL A 30 10.49 -2.43 -7.32
CA VAL A 30 11.72 -3.27 -7.35
C VAL A 30 12.82 -2.71 -6.45
N LEU A 31 12.82 -1.41 -6.19
CA LEU A 31 13.78 -0.73 -5.32
C LEU A 31 13.41 -0.83 -3.83
N VAL A 32 12.25 -1.41 -3.51
CA VAL A 32 11.78 -1.57 -2.13
C VAL A 32 12.09 -2.97 -1.63
N SER A 33 12.58 -3.09 -0.40
CA SER A 33 12.90 -4.40 0.16
C SER A 33 11.65 -5.26 0.35
N LYS A 34 11.74 -6.58 0.11
CA LYS A 34 10.62 -7.52 0.33
C LYS A 34 10.01 -7.43 1.74
N ARG A 35 10.84 -7.17 2.76
CA ARG A 35 10.38 -6.99 4.13
C ARG A 35 9.48 -5.76 4.26
N THR A 36 9.89 -4.66 3.64
CA THR A 36 9.14 -3.41 3.62
C THR A 36 7.83 -3.55 2.85
N LEU A 37 7.89 -4.14 1.64
CA LEU A 37 6.70 -4.38 0.80
C LEU A 37 5.58 -5.08 1.58
N ASN A 38 5.92 -6.04 2.42
CA ASN A 38 4.93 -6.87 3.14
C ASN A 38 4.51 -6.32 4.52
N ARG A 39 5.10 -5.22 5.00
CA ARG A 39 4.88 -4.74 6.37
C ARG A 39 4.17 -3.38 6.44
N ILE A 40 4.58 -2.45 5.59
CA ILE A 40 4.22 -1.05 5.75
C ILE A 40 2.72 -0.85 5.49
N THR A 41 2.03 -0.25 6.45
CA THR A 41 0.62 0.11 6.33
C THR A 41 0.46 1.43 5.57
N VAL A 42 -0.74 1.72 5.07
CA VAL A 42 -1.04 2.99 4.38
C VAL A 42 -0.81 4.17 5.31
N GLN A 43 -1.25 4.07 6.56
CA GLN A 43 -1.05 5.11 7.56
C GLN A 43 0.44 5.36 7.82
N GLU A 44 1.22 4.30 8.04
CA GLU A 44 2.67 4.40 8.26
C GLU A 44 3.34 5.06 7.04
N ALA A 45 3.04 4.59 5.83
CA ALA A 45 3.63 5.09 4.59
C ALA A 45 3.37 6.59 4.38
N LEU A 46 2.14 7.05 4.61
CA LEU A 46 1.75 8.44 4.38
C LEU A 46 2.26 9.38 5.48
N THR A 47 2.38 8.89 6.71
CA THR A 47 2.98 9.66 7.81
C THR A 47 4.42 10.01 7.48
N ASP A 48 4.76 11.30 7.52
CA ASP A 48 6.10 11.83 7.21
C ASP A 48 6.69 11.35 5.87
N ARG A 49 5.84 10.89 4.94
CA ARG A 49 6.23 10.31 3.65
C ARG A 49 7.23 9.14 3.81
N MET A 50 7.04 8.28 4.81
CA MET A 50 7.93 7.13 5.05
C MET A 50 8.11 6.21 3.83
N TRP A 51 7.11 6.12 2.94
CA TRP A 51 7.23 5.35 1.69
C TRP A 51 8.40 5.79 0.79
N VAL A 52 8.87 7.03 0.93
CA VAL A 52 10.06 7.52 0.21
C VAL A 52 11.33 6.88 0.77
N SER A 53 11.41 6.77 2.10
CA SER A 53 12.57 6.16 2.80
C SER A 53 12.71 4.66 2.55
N ASP A 54 11.63 4.03 2.09
CA ASP A 54 11.56 2.62 1.74
C ASP A 54 12.26 2.27 0.42
N ILE A 55 12.46 3.26 -0.45
CA ILE A 55 13.12 3.12 -1.76
C ILE A 55 14.63 3.05 -1.55
N ARG A 56 15.27 2.00 -2.05
CA ARG A 56 16.70 1.73 -1.88
C ARG A 56 17.41 1.57 -3.22
N GLY A 57 18.65 2.05 -3.29
CA GLY A 57 19.48 1.97 -4.49
C GLY A 57 19.31 3.17 -5.41
N ALA A 58 19.92 3.08 -6.59
CA ALA A 58 19.89 4.17 -7.56
C ALA A 58 18.58 4.17 -8.35
N LEU A 59 17.93 5.34 -8.44
CA LEU A 59 16.79 5.55 -9.33
C LEU A 59 17.25 5.55 -10.79
N PHE A 60 16.63 4.72 -11.61
CA PHE A 60 16.70 4.79 -13.07
C PHE A 60 15.47 5.50 -13.62
N ILE A 61 15.51 5.95 -14.88
CA ILE A 61 14.52 6.90 -15.43
C ILE A 61 13.08 6.42 -15.27
N PHE A 62 12.78 5.14 -15.49
CA PHE A 62 11.43 4.61 -15.34
C PHE A 62 10.95 4.63 -13.89
N ALA A 63 11.80 4.26 -12.93
CA ALA A 63 11.47 4.36 -11.51
C ALA A 63 11.32 5.82 -11.05
N LEU A 64 12.09 6.76 -11.63
CA LEU A 64 11.95 8.18 -11.32
C LEU A 64 10.62 8.76 -11.82
N VAL A 65 10.17 8.39 -13.02
CA VAL A 65 8.85 8.80 -13.54
C VAL A 65 7.74 8.28 -12.62
N GLU A 66 7.77 6.98 -12.29
CA GLU A 66 6.77 6.38 -11.40
C GLU A 66 6.79 6.99 -9.99
N TYR A 67 7.98 7.36 -9.47
CA TYR A 67 8.10 8.08 -8.22
C TYR A 67 7.37 9.42 -8.24
N LEU A 68 7.53 10.20 -9.31
CA LEU A 68 6.89 11.52 -9.45
C LEU A 68 5.37 11.38 -9.59
N GLU A 69 4.90 10.45 -10.42
CA GLU A 69 3.47 10.17 -10.58
C GLU A 69 2.83 9.70 -9.26
N LEU A 70 3.51 8.81 -8.53
CA LEU A 70 3.06 8.34 -7.23
C LEU A 70 3.07 9.49 -6.21
N TRP A 71 4.10 10.33 -6.20
CA TRP A 71 4.17 11.49 -5.32
C TRP A 71 2.98 12.42 -5.51
N GLU A 72 2.68 12.82 -6.74
CA GLU A 72 1.55 13.70 -7.05
C GLU A 72 0.21 13.07 -6.62
N THR A 73 0.05 11.76 -6.85
CA THR A 73 -1.16 11.03 -6.45
C THR A 73 -1.33 11.00 -4.92
N LEU A 74 -0.25 10.75 -4.19
CA LEU A 74 -0.28 10.63 -2.73
C LEU A 74 -0.39 12.00 -2.03
N ASP A 75 0.08 13.08 -2.64
CA ASP A 75 0.06 14.43 -2.05
C ASP A 75 -1.37 14.95 -1.78
N VAL A 76 -2.32 14.51 -2.60
CA VAL A 76 -3.75 14.83 -2.47
C VAL A 76 -4.55 13.74 -1.75
N THR A 77 -3.93 12.61 -1.41
CA THR A 77 -4.60 11.48 -0.78
C THR A 77 -4.78 11.75 0.71
N GLN A 78 -6.02 11.75 1.19
CA GLN A 78 -6.36 11.93 2.60
C GLN A 78 -7.00 10.67 3.17
N LEU A 79 -6.50 10.23 4.33
CA LEU A 79 -7.10 9.15 5.11
C LEU A 79 -8.32 9.63 5.87
N GLN A 80 -9.27 8.73 6.08
CA GLN A 80 -10.45 8.99 6.89
C GLN A 80 -10.13 8.62 8.33
N HIS A 81 -9.67 9.61 9.10
CA HIS A 81 -9.39 9.41 10.51
C HIS A 81 -10.63 8.88 11.24
N ASP A 82 -10.41 7.97 12.20
CA ASP A 82 -11.45 7.30 12.99
C ASP A 82 -12.43 6.40 12.19
N THR A 83 -12.18 6.16 10.90
CA THR A 83 -12.95 5.22 10.09
C THR A 83 -12.12 3.96 9.87
N PRO A 84 -12.53 2.79 10.38
CA PRO A 84 -11.74 1.57 10.19
C PRO A 84 -11.64 1.21 8.70
N ASP A 85 -10.51 0.62 8.32
CA ASP A 85 -10.28 0.14 6.96
C ASP A 85 -11.40 -0.79 6.46
N GLN A 86 -11.89 -0.51 5.25
CA GLN A 86 -12.86 -1.37 4.60
C GLN A 86 -12.16 -2.28 3.60
N TYR A 87 -12.05 -3.55 3.99
CA TYR A 87 -11.60 -4.62 3.12
C TYR A 87 -12.64 -4.86 2.03
N PHE A 88 -12.31 -4.49 0.78
CA PHE A 88 -12.98 -5.08 -0.38
C PHE A 88 -12.44 -6.49 -0.55
N GLY A 89 -12.88 -7.40 0.33
CA GLY A 89 -12.43 -8.78 0.30
C GLY A 89 -12.80 -9.43 -1.02
N ASN A 90 -11.82 -9.93 -1.77
CA ASN A 90 -12.03 -11.17 -2.50
C ASN A 90 -12.29 -12.24 -1.43
N LYS A 91 -13.56 -12.61 -1.26
CA LYS A 91 -13.97 -13.75 -0.45
C LYS A 91 -13.25 -15.00 -0.97
N ARG A 92 -12.16 -15.40 -0.33
CA ARG A 92 -11.67 -16.78 -0.42
C ARG A 92 -11.28 -17.29 0.96
N LEU A 93 -12.28 -17.95 1.55
CA LEU A 93 -12.21 -19.01 2.57
C LEU A 93 -11.65 -18.64 3.96
N LEU A 94 -12.54 -18.15 4.81
CA LEU A 94 -12.58 -18.56 6.22
C LEU A 94 -14.05 -18.81 6.60
N THR A 95 -14.65 -19.87 6.05
CA THR A 95 -15.88 -20.44 6.59
C THR A 95 -15.56 -21.85 7.08
N THR A 96 -15.61 -21.96 8.42
CA THR A 96 -15.89 -23.15 9.24
C THR A 96 -14.98 -24.37 9.14
N ALA A 97 -14.21 -24.59 10.21
CA ALA A 97 -14.13 -25.91 10.85
C ALA A 97 -13.87 -25.74 12.35
N ASN A 98 -14.85 -25.15 13.05
CA ASN A 98 -15.08 -25.44 14.46
C ASN A 98 -16.46 -26.10 14.53
N LEU A 99 -16.48 -27.43 14.49
CA LEU A 99 -17.56 -28.23 15.06
C LEU A 99 -16.90 -29.38 15.80
N PHE A 100 -16.72 -29.15 17.11
CA PHE A 100 -16.80 -30.23 18.09
C PHE A 100 -18.22 -30.80 18.00
N HIS A 101 -18.37 -32.01 17.49
CA HIS A 101 -18.87 -33.15 18.26
C HIS A 101 -18.54 -34.46 17.54
#